data_AF-A0A0R2AF25-F1
#
_entry.id   AF-A0A0R2AF25-F1
#
_cell.length_a   1.000
_cell.length_b   1.000
_cell.length_c   1.000
_cell.angle_alpha   90.00
_cell.angle_beta   90.00
_cell.angle_gamma   90.00
#
_symmetry.space_group_name_H-M   'P 1'
#
loop_
_entity.id
_entity.type
_entity.pdbx_description
1 polymer ?
#
loop_
_entity_poly.entity_id
_entity_poly.type
_entity_poly.pdbx_seq_one_letter_code
_entity_poly.pdbx_strand_id
1 'polypeptide(L)'
;MITMLNKTKQFMRKHDLKYKKEYIRPMMISQHVYVFTFGKNELNNRVIIRYSHTWTGRLKINEIDLRLHRQHHPRKFKTEAELVSYLERHLESNILKYADEPANYQDLEQVAEKRAEEKEVEKEKSEQG
;
A
#
# COMPACT_ATOMS: atom_id res chain seq x y z
N MET A 1 5.35 24.65 -6.14
CA MET A 1 4.35 23.57 -6.21
C MET A 1 4.66 22.55 -5.12
N ILE A 2 3.87 22.45 -4.05
CA ILE A 2 4.11 21.45 -2.98
C ILE A 2 3.94 20.07 -3.62
N THR A 3 5.03 19.32 -3.70
CA THR A 3 5.04 18.02 -4.37
C THR A 3 4.68 16.95 -3.35
N MET A 4 3.46 16.42 -3.44
CA MET A 4 2.98 15.32 -2.59
C MET A 4 3.93 14.11 -2.70
N LEU A 5 4.30 13.53 -1.56
CA LEU A 5 5.25 12.40 -1.45
C LEU A 5 6.63 12.64 -2.09
N ASN A 6 7.30 13.74 -1.75
CA ASN A 6 8.60 14.07 -2.34
C ASN A 6 9.72 13.10 -1.89
N LYS A 7 9.79 12.77 -0.60
CA LYS A 7 10.78 11.84 -0.04
C LYS A 7 10.55 10.42 -0.56
N THR A 8 9.29 9.98 -0.68
CA THR A 8 8.97 8.68 -1.27
C THR A 8 9.41 8.62 -2.73
N LYS A 9 9.21 9.68 -3.52
CA LYS A 9 9.70 9.73 -4.91
C LYS A 9 11.23 9.68 -4.99
N GLN A 10 11.93 10.36 -4.09
CA GLN A 10 13.38 10.29 -4.00
C GLN A 10 13.86 8.87 -3.66
N PHE A 11 13.20 8.20 -2.69
CA PHE A 11 13.45 6.81 -2.36
C PHE A 11 13.30 5.90 -3.60
N MET A 12 12.21 6.03 -4.35
CA MET A 12 12.00 5.21 -5.56
C MET A 12 13.15 5.39 -6.57
N ARG A 13 13.54 6.64 -6.83
CA ARG A 13 14.66 6.95 -7.75
C ARG A 13 15.99 6.39 -7.25
N LYS A 14 16.26 6.48 -5.95
CA LYS A 14 17.49 5.97 -5.33
C LYS A 14 17.63 4.46 -5.49
N HIS A 15 16.52 3.73 -5.50
CA HIS A 15 16.49 2.27 -5.54
C HIS A 15 16.05 1.69 -6.90
N ASP A 16 16.04 2.51 -7.96
CA ASP A 16 15.64 2.11 -9.31
C ASP A 16 14.25 1.45 -9.37
N LEU A 17 13.30 2.01 -8.61
CA LEU A 17 11.91 1.57 -8.59
C LEU A 17 11.08 2.46 -9.51
N LYS A 18 10.33 1.83 -10.41
CA LYS A 18 9.35 2.49 -11.26
C LYS A 18 8.11 2.84 -10.42
N TYR A 19 7.45 3.93 -10.77
CA TYR A 19 6.21 4.34 -10.11
C TYR A 19 5.24 5.04 -11.06
N LYS A 20 3.94 4.90 -10.78
CA LYS A 20 2.84 5.61 -11.42
C LYS A 20 2.03 6.37 -10.37
N LYS A 21 1.47 7.51 -10.79
CA LYS A 21 0.73 8.44 -9.94
C LYS A 21 -0.67 8.60 -10.50
N GLU A 22 -1.68 8.46 -9.66
CA GLU A 22 -3.08 8.62 -10.04
C GLU A 22 -3.81 9.48 -9.02
N TYR A 23 -4.57 10.45 -9.50
CA TYR A 23 -5.32 11.40 -8.67
C TYR A 23 -6.80 11.16 -8.88
N ILE A 24 -7.48 10.75 -7.82
CA ILE A 24 -8.91 10.47 -7.83
C ILE A 24 -9.59 11.58 -7.03
N ARG A 25 -10.54 12.26 -7.68
CA ARG A 25 -11.43 13.23 -7.03
C ARG A 25 -12.83 12.66 -6.99
N PRO A 26 -13.23 12.03 -5.87
CA PRO A 26 -14.59 11.54 -5.71
C PRO A 26 -15.59 12.69 -5.79
N MET A 27 -16.72 12.47 -6.45
CA MET A 27 -17.73 13.51 -6.66
C MET A 27 -18.49 13.89 -5.37
N MET A 28 -18.63 12.93 -4.45
CA MET A 28 -19.51 13.04 -3.27
C MET A 28 -18.77 13.16 -1.92
N ILE A 29 -17.42 13.10 -1.90
CA ILE A 29 -16.63 13.06 -0.66
C ILE A 29 -15.59 14.19 -0.68
N SER A 30 -15.42 14.88 0.45
CA SER A 30 -14.45 15.97 0.61
C SER A 30 -12.98 15.51 0.61
N GLN A 31 -12.75 14.21 0.80
CA GLN A 31 -11.43 13.62 0.76
C GLN A 31 -11.05 13.24 -0.66
N HIS A 32 -9.90 13.74 -1.10
CA HIS A 32 -9.26 13.33 -2.34
C HIS A 32 -8.36 12.12 -2.08
N VAL A 33 -8.16 11.32 -3.12
CA VAL A 33 -7.30 10.15 -3.04
C VAL A 33 -6.16 10.30 -4.05
N TYR A 34 -4.95 10.07 -3.57
CA TYR A 34 -3.75 9.98 -4.39
C TYR A 34 -3.23 8.55 -4.29
N VAL A 35 -3.19 7.86 -5.43
CA VAL A 35 -2.69 6.48 -5.52
C VAL A 35 -1.30 6.53 -6.15
N PHE A 36 -0.35 5.91 -5.45
CA PHE A 36 1.04 5.82 -5.87
C PHE A 36 1.39 4.34 -5.99
N THR A 37 1.34 3.79 -7.21
CA THR A 37 1.74 2.41 -7.48
C THR A 37 3.22 2.35 -7.81
N PHE A 38 3.92 1.32 -7.34
CA PHE A 38 5.37 1.21 -7.51
C PHE A 38 5.87 -0.24 -7.51
N GLY A 39 7.05 -0.44 -8.07
CA GLY A 39 7.77 -1.71 -8.10
C GLY A 39 8.92 -1.66 -9.08
N LYS A 40 9.64 -2.77 -9.25
CA LYS A 40 10.85 -2.82 -10.09
C LYS A 40 10.51 -3.19 -11.54
N ASN A 41 10.03 -4.41 -11.73
CA ASN A 41 9.54 -4.88 -13.03
C ASN A 41 8.04 -4.67 -13.14
N GLU A 42 7.28 -5.17 -12.16
CA GLU A 42 5.83 -5.00 -12.06
C GLU A 42 5.43 -3.97 -10.98
N LEU A 43 4.36 -3.20 -11.22
CA LEU A 43 3.86 -2.15 -10.31
C LEU A 43 2.87 -2.70 -9.27
N ASN A 44 3.27 -3.75 -8.57
CA ASN A 44 2.37 -4.54 -7.71
C ASN A 44 2.17 -3.95 -6.30
N ASN A 45 2.97 -2.96 -5.91
CA ASN A 45 2.85 -2.29 -4.62
C ASN A 45 2.10 -0.97 -4.79
N ARG A 46 1.36 -0.55 -3.75
CA ARG A 46 0.64 0.72 -3.77
C ARG A 46 0.66 1.43 -2.44
N VAL A 47 0.75 2.75 -2.51
CA VAL A 47 0.44 3.67 -1.42
C VAL A 47 -0.83 4.41 -1.79
N ILE A 48 -1.83 4.37 -0.92
CA ILE A 48 -3.09 5.12 -1.05
C ILE A 48 -3.07 6.23 -0.02
N ILE A 49 -3.12 7.48 -0.49
CA ILE A 49 -3.03 8.64 0.37
C ILE A 49 -4.36 9.37 0.31
N ARG A 50 -5.03 9.44 1.46
CA ARG A 50 -6.22 10.27 1.65
C ARG A 50 -5.79 11.65 2.09
N TYR A 51 -6.21 12.67 1.36
CA TYR A 51 -5.85 14.06 1.66
C TYR A 51 -7.04 14.99 1.49
N SER A 52 -6.99 16.13 2.14
CA SER A 52 -7.95 17.21 1.98
C SER A 52 -7.21 18.53 1.82
N HIS A 53 -7.95 19.58 1.49
CA HIS A 53 -7.43 20.94 1.50
C HIS A 53 -7.96 21.67 2.73
N THR A 54 -7.10 22.45 3.39
CA THR A 54 -7.54 23.40 4.41
C THR A 54 -8.34 24.53 3.77
N TRP A 55 -9.01 25.34 4.58
CA TRP A 55 -9.69 26.55 4.10
C TRP A 55 -8.75 27.53 3.37
N THR A 56 -7.46 27.52 3.69
CA THR A 56 -6.41 28.28 2.97
C THR A 56 -5.89 27.59 1.71
N GLY A 57 -6.49 26.47 1.30
CA GLY A 57 -6.07 25.69 0.13
C GLY A 57 -4.80 24.85 0.34
N ARG A 58 -4.27 24.75 1.56
CA ARG A 58 -3.07 23.92 1.84
C ARG A 58 -3.46 22.45 1.86
N LEU A 59 -2.66 21.62 1.19
CA LEU A 59 -2.84 20.17 1.22
C LEU A 59 -2.54 19.63 2.63
N LYS A 60 -3.48 18.85 3.16
CA LYS A 60 -3.35 18.11 4.42
C LYS A 60 -3.48 16.62 4.13
N ILE A 61 -2.41 15.86 4.42
CA ILE A 61 -2.45 14.40 4.40
C ILE A 61 -3.23 13.94 5.64
N ASN A 62 -4.27 13.16 5.44
CA ASN A 62 -5.09 12.61 6.53
C ASN A 62 -4.67 11.18 6.87
N GLU A 63 -4.35 10.36 5.86
CA GLU A 63 -3.91 8.98 6.06
C GLU A 63 -3.04 8.51 4.89
N ILE A 64 -2.04 7.68 5.19
CA ILE A 64 -1.21 6.99 4.21
C ILE A 64 -1.36 5.48 4.45
N ASP A 65 -1.90 4.75 3.48
CA ASP A 65 -2.10 3.30 3.53
C ASP A 65 -1.18 2.61 2.51
N LEU A 66 -0.23 1.81 2.99
CA LEU A 66 0.70 1.02 2.19
C LEU A 66 0.20 -0.42 2.07
N ARG A 67 0.19 -0.89 0.83
CA ARG A 67 -0.06 -2.29 0.49
C ARG A 67 1.08 -2.78 -0.37
N LEU A 68 1.90 -3.67 0.19
CA LEU A 68 2.92 -4.38 -0.56
C LEU A 68 2.34 -5.64 -1.19
N HIS A 69 2.92 -6.07 -2.30
CA HIS A 69 2.60 -7.35 -2.91
C HIS A 69 2.87 -8.49 -1.90
N ARG A 70 1.95 -9.47 -1.82
CA ARG A 70 1.96 -10.59 -0.84
C ARG A 70 1.93 -10.19 0.64
N GLN A 71 1.71 -8.91 0.97
CA GLN A 71 1.50 -8.49 2.35
C GLN A 71 0.06 -8.77 2.78
N HIS A 72 -0.11 -9.60 3.80
CA HIS A 72 -1.44 -9.96 4.33
C HIS A 72 -2.18 -8.79 5.00
N HIS A 73 -1.45 -7.89 5.68
CA HIS A 73 -2.05 -6.79 6.43
C HIS A 73 -1.48 -5.45 5.95
N PRO A 74 -2.30 -4.58 5.34
CA PRO A 74 -1.89 -3.22 4.98
C PRO A 74 -1.32 -2.46 6.16
N ARG A 75 -0.35 -1.56 5.91
CA ARG A 75 0.25 -0.73 6.95
C ARG A 75 -0.15 0.72 6.78
N LYS A 76 -0.65 1.32 7.87
CA LYS A 76 -1.02 2.73 7.91
C LYS A 76 0.09 3.57 8.54
N PHE A 77 0.28 4.78 8.02
CA PHE A 77 1.25 5.76 8.49
C PHE A 77 0.61 7.13 8.64
N LYS A 78 1.10 7.91 9.60
CA LYS A 78 0.67 9.30 9.82
C LYS A 78 1.49 10.28 9.00
N THR A 79 2.77 9.96 8.76
CA THR A 79 3.70 10.85 8.06
C THR A 79 4.43 10.15 6.92
N GLU A 80 4.89 10.94 5.95
CA GLU A 80 5.73 10.43 4.86
C GLU A 80 7.08 9.88 5.36
N ALA A 81 7.63 10.45 6.44
CA ALA A 81 8.88 9.99 7.02
C ALA A 81 8.75 8.56 7.59
N GLU A 82 7.65 8.26 8.26
CA GLU A 82 7.34 6.91 8.75
C GLU A 82 7.23 5.91 7.59
N LEU A 83 6.52 6.29 6.52
CA LEU A 83 6.42 5.47 5.32
C LEU A 83 7.80 5.16 4.73
N VAL A 84 8.64 6.17 4.53
CA VAL A 84 9.97 5.98 3.94
C VAL A 84 10.85 5.10 4.82
N SER A 85 10.88 5.32 6.13
CA SER A 85 11.65 4.48 7.04
C SER A 85 11.16 3.03 7.05
N TYR A 86 9.86 2.80 6.86
CA TYR A 86 9.33 1.45 6.70
C TYR A 86 9.78 0.81 5.38
N LEU A 87 9.71 1.54 4.26
CA LEU A 87 10.13 1.06 2.94
C LEU A 87 11.62 0.71 2.91
N GLU A 88 12.47 1.51 3.55
CA GLU A 88 13.91 1.23 3.68
C GLU A 88 14.16 -0.10 4.40
N ARG A 89 13.45 -0.37 5.50
CA ARG A 89 13.59 -1.63 6.26
C ARG A 89 13.08 -2.86 5.51
N HIS A 90 12.15 -2.69 4.57
CA HIS A 90 11.47 -3.80 3.87
C HIS A 90 11.83 -3.87 2.38
N LEU A 91 12.86 -3.13 1.95
CA LEU A 91 13.28 -3.07 0.57
C LEU A 91 13.67 -4.46 0.06
N GLU A 92 14.57 -5.14 0.75
CA GLU A 92 15.08 -6.44 0.32
C GLU A 92 14.08 -7.58 0.58
N SER A 93 13.45 -7.58 1.77
CA SER A 93 12.61 -8.69 2.22
C SER A 93 11.29 -8.84 1.46
N ASN A 94 10.74 -7.73 0.97
CA ASN A 94 9.44 -7.72 0.30
C ASN A 94 9.52 -7.12 -1.10
N ILE A 95 10.03 -5.90 -1.24
CA ILE A 95 9.88 -5.15 -2.49
C ILE A 95 10.73 -5.75 -3.61
N LEU A 96 12.01 -6.02 -3.34
CA LEU A 96 12.93 -6.60 -4.32
C LEU A 96 12.76 -8.11 -4.44
N LYS A 97 12.43 -8.80 -3.35
CA LYS A 97 12.21 -10.26 -3.37
C LYS A 97 11.11 -10.69 -4.34
N TYR A 98 10.02 -9.92 -4.43
CA TYR A 98 8.88 -10.22 -5.29
C TYR A 98 8.81 -9.28 -6.51
N ALA A 99 9.95 -8.69 -6.91
CA ALA A 99 10.03 -7.73 -8.00
C ALA A 99 9.60 -8.31 -9.36
N ASP A 100 9.90 -9.59 -9.58
CA ASP A 100 9.76 -10.29 -10.85
C ASP A 100 8.49 -11.16 -10.91
N GLU A 101 7.78 -11.27 -9.79
CA GLU A 101 6.55 -12.03 -9.74
C GLU A 101 5.40 -11.22 -10.35
N PRO A 102 4.66 -11.79 -11.33
CA PRO A 102 3.45 -11.15 -11.82
C PRO A 102 2.43 -11.10 -10.68
N ALA A 103 1.54 -10.10 -10.69
CA ALA A 103 0.40 -10.07 -9.78
C ALA A 103 -0.58 -11.20 -10.14
N ASN A 104 -0.30 -12.44 -9.71
CA ASN A 104 -1.20 -13.56 -9.91
C ASN A 104 -2.27 -13.54 -8.83
N TYR A 105 -3.48 -13.09 -9.18
CA TYR A 105 -4.61 -12.98 -8.26
C TYR A 105 -5.22 -14.35 -7.92
N GLN A 106 -5.08 -15.36 -8.79
CA GLN A 106 -5.68 -16.68 -8.61
C GLN A 106 -5.08 -17.45 -7.43
N ASP A 107 -3.78 -17.30 -7.18
CA ASP A 107 -3.11 -17.96 -6.06
C ASP A 107 -3.48 -17.32 -4.71
N LEU A 108 -3.76 -16.01 -4.72
CA LEU A 108 -4.14 -15.26 -3.52
C LEU A 108 -5.56 -15.59 -3.06
N GLU A 109 -6.48 -15.80 -4.01
CA GLU A 109 -7.85 -16.26 -3.73
C GLU A 109 -7.85 -17.66 -3.13
N GLN A 110 -7.13 -18.61 -3.74
CA GLN A 110 -7.00 -19.97 -3.21
C GLN A 110 -6.35 -20.01 -1.81
N VAL A 111 -5.33 -19.19 -1.57
CA VAL A 111 -4.71 -19.08 -0.23
C VAL A 111 -5.65 -18.44 0.78
N ALA A 112 -6.44 -17.44 0.37
CA ALA A 112 -7.41 -16.79 1.25
C ALA A 112 -8.57 -17.73 1.62
N GLU A 113 -9.09 -18.49 0.65
CA GLU A 113 -10.11 -19.52 0.86
C GLU A 113 -9.60 -20.59 1.82
N LYS A 114 -8.42 -21.15 1.57
CA LYS A 114 -7.83 -22.18 2.44
C LYS A 114 -7.62 -21.71 3.88
N ARG A 115 -7.22 -20.44 4.07
CA ARG A 115 -7.09 -19.83 5.42
C ARG A 115 -8.43 -19.52 6.07
N ALA A 116 -9.49 -19.30 5.30
CA ALA A 116 -10.83 -19.11 5.82
C ALA A 116 -11.38 -20.46 6.32
N GLU A 117 -11.20 -21.52 5.54
CA GLU A 117 -11.55 -22.89 5.91
C GLU A 117 -10.81 -23.33 7.19
N GLU A 118 -9.49 -23.09 7.29
CA GLU A 118 -8.72 -23.42 8.49
C GLU A 118 -9.25 -22.71 9.75
N LYS A 119 -9.68 -21.44 9.62
CA LYS A 119 -10.26 -20.67 10.73
C LYS A 119 -11.66 -21.15 11.12
N GLU A 120 -12.48 -21.59 10.16
CA GLU A 120 -13.78 -22.17 10.45
C GLU A 120 -13.63 -23.49 11.20
N VAL A 121 -12.72 -24.36 10.76
CA VAL A 121 -12.40 -25.64 11.43
C VAL A 121 -11.86 -25.41 12.85
N GLU A 122 -11.02 -24.40 13.06
CA GLU A 122 -10.51 -24.04 14.39
C GLU A 122 -11.61 -23.50 15.31
N LYS A 123 -12.55 -22.73 14.76
CA LYS A 123 -13.70 -22.21 15.50
C LYS A 123 -14.67 -23.32 15.91
N GLU A 124 -15.01 -24.24 15.01
CA GLU A 124 -15.87 -25.39 15.32
C GLU A 124 -15.30 -26.29 16.41
N LYS A 125 -13.98 -26.51 16.41
CA LYS A 125 -13.30 -27.27 17.48
C LYS A 125 -13.34 -26.57 18.84
N SER A 126 -13.37 -25.24 18.87
CA SER A 126 -13.43 -24.45 20.10
C SER A 126 -14.84 -24.36 20.70
N GLU A 127 -15.89 -24.56 19.90
CA GLU A 127 -17.30 -24.54 20.35
C GLU A 127 -17.79 -25.93 20.82
N GLN A 128 -17.04 -27.00 20.52
CA GLN A 128 -17.36 -28.38 20.90
C GLN A 128 -16.61 -28.89 22.17
N GLY A 129 -15.82 -28.04 22.83
CA GLY A 129 -15.13 -28.34 24.10
C GLY A 129 -15.61 -27.47 25.25
#